data_AF-A0A1A8CAE2-F1
#
_entry.id   AF-A0A1A8CAE2-F1
#
_cell.length_a   1.000
_cell.length_b   1.000
_cell.length_c   1.000
_cell.angle_alpha   90.00
_cell.angle_beta   90.00
_cell.angle_gamma   90.00
#
_symmetry.space_group_name_H-M   'P 1'
#
loop_
_entity.id
_entity.type
_entity.pdbx_description
1 polymer ?
#
loop_
_entity_poly.entity_id
_entity_poly.type
_entity_poly.pdbx_seq_one_letter_code
_entity_poly.pdbx_strand_id
1 'polypeptide(L)'
;PQQVWMDDIECTGHENSITDCPHRGFGQHDCDHSEDAGVMCSETVRLINGTDRCSGKLEVFHNGRWGKICNDNWSLREAAIVCKELNCGSPKKTQDSVGFGDSTLTGFRNRCSGNVSSISQCTLEEHVGRCDGAYVSCAGNPPIRLVNGTDRCSGRVEILHNDQWGTVCDDAWDIKDAQVVCRAMNCGTAKAAKSSASS
;
A
#
# COMPACT_ATOMS: atom_id res chain seq x y z
N PRO A 1 -8.16 -12.28 27.06
CA PRO A 1 -7.64 -13.42 26.28
C PRO A 1 -7.48 -13.03 24.81
N GLN A 2 -6.27 -13.14 24.26
CA GLN A 2 -6.14 -13.20 22.79
C GLN A 2 -6.72 -14.56 22.34
N GLN A 3 -7.32 -14.57 21.16
CA GLN A 3 -8.06 -15.69 20.61
C GLN A 3 -7.39 -16.05 19.28
N VAL A 4 -7.08 -17.33 19.07
CA VAL A 4 -6.69 -17.83 17.75
C VAL A 4 -7.95 -18.09 16.93
N TRP A 5 -7.95 -17.67 15.67
CA TRP A 5 -9.16 -17.66 14.84
C TRP A 5 -9.17 -18.74 13.76
N MET A 6 -8.02 -19.18 13.28
CA MET A 6 -7.89 -20.07 12.12
C MET A 6 -6.76 -21.07 12.37
N ASP A 7 -6.94 -22.28 11.86
CA ASP A 7 -6.04 -23.43 11.98
C ASP A 7 -6.19 -24.31 10.71
N ASP A 8 -5.16 -25.08 10.38
CA ASP A 8 -5.06 -25.92 9.17
C ASP A 8 -5.48 -25.20 7.88
N ILE A 9 -4.81 -24.07 7.58
CA ILE A 9 -5.07 -23.26 6.38
C ILE A 9 -4.39 -23.90 5.16
N GLU A 10 -5.17 -24.36 4.18
CA GLU A 10 -4.69 -25.09 3.00
C GLU A 10 -4.93 -24.30 1.70
N CYS A 11 -4.33 -23.11 1.57
CA CYS A 11 -4.45 -22.30 0.36
C CYS A 11 -3.88 -22.99 -0.90
N THR A 12 -4.53 -22.80 -2.04
CA THR A 12 -4.05 -23.19 -3.37
C THR A 12 -3.09 -22.16 -3.97
N GLY A 13 -3.04 -20.95 -3.39
CA GLY A 13 -2.18 -19.83 -3.81
C GLY A 13 -2.85 -18.83 -4.76
N HIS A 14 -4.14 -18.97 -5.03
CA HIS A 14 -4.91 -18.11 -5.95
C HIS A 14 -6.06 -17.36 -5.25
N GLU A 15 -6.24 -17.58 -3.95
CA GLU A 15 -7.25 -16.94 -3.12
C GLU A 15 -6.98 -15.44 -2.97
N ASN A 16 -8.04 -14.63 -2.86
CA ASN A 16 -7.91 -13.18 -2.66
C ASN A 16 -7.68 -12.80 -1.19
N SER A 17 -8.06 -13.70 -0.27
CA SER A 17 -7.89 -13.56 1.17
C SER A 17 -7.51 -14.91 1.77
N ILE A 18 -6.74 -14.88 2.86
CA ILE A 18 -6.43 -16.09 3.64
C ILE A 18 -7.71 -16.76 4.20
N THR A 19 -8.79 -15.99 4.38
CA THR A 19 -10.10 -16.50 4.81
C THR A 19 -10.86 -17.26 3.72
N ASP A 20 -10.44 -17.14 2.47
CA ASP A 20 -11.07 -17.87 1.35
C ASP A 20 -10.41 -19.26 1.17
N CYS A 21 -9.28 -19.50 1.83
CA CYS A 21 -8.60 -20.79 1.79
C CYS A 21 -9.42 -21.84 2.56
N PRO A 22 -9.38 -23.13 2.16
CA PRO A 22 -9.87 -24.20 3.01
C PRO A 22 -9.23 -24.17 4.41
N HIS A 23 -10.06 -24.27 5.46
CA HIS A 23 -9.64 -24.29 6.85
C HIS A 23 -10.72 -24.96 7.73
N ARG A 24 -10.42 -25.30 8.99
CA ARG A 24 -11.34 -26.00 9.94
C ARG A 24 -12.60 -25.22 10.37
N GLY A 25 -12.79 -23.99 9.88
CA GLY A 25 -13.77 -23.04 10.39
C GLY A 25 -13.22 -22.11 11.48
N PHE A 26 -13.85 -20.95 11.66
CA PHE A 26 -13.37 -19.94 12.61
C PHE A 26 -13.53 -20.39 14.07
N GLY A 27 -12.50 -20.17 14.87
CA GLY A 27 -12.47 -20.52 16.31
C GLY A 27 -12.40 -22.02 16.59
N GLN A 28 -12.25 -22.86 15.55
CA GLN A 28 -11.99 -24.28 15.66
C GLN A 28 -10.50 -24.51 15.46
N HIS A 29 -9.76 -24.57 16.57
CA HIS A 29 -8.32 -24.80 16.60
C HIS A 29 -7.95 -25.52 17.91
N ASP A 30 -6.82 -26.20 17.93
CA ASP A 30 -6.14 -26.68 19.13
C ASP A 30 -4.85 -25.91 19.44
N CYS A 31 -4.54 -24.87 18.66
CA CYS A 31 -3.34 -24.06 18.82
C CYS A 31 -3.32 -23.19 20.09
N ASP A 32 -2.14 -23.00 20.66
CA ASP A 32 -1.83 -21.90 21.59
C ASP A 32 -1.07 -20.74 20.91
N HIS A 33 -0.82 -19.64 21.63
CA HIS A 33 -0.16 -18.46 21.06
C HIS A 33 1.35 -18.62 20.78
N SER A 34 1.97 -19.73 21.18
CA SER A 34 3.33 -20.05 20.75
C SER A 34 3.38 -20.59 19.32
N GLU A 35 2.22 -20.92 18.75
CA GLU A 35 2.03 -21.44 17.39
C GLU A 35 1.51 -20.37 16.42
N ASP A 36 1.40 -19.11 16.86
CA ASP A 36 0.93 -18.00 16.03
C ASP A 36 1.79 -17.86 14.75
N ALA A 37 1.14 -17.96 13.60
CA ALA A 37 1.82 -17.91 12.31
C ALA A 37 2.23 -16.47 11.92
N GLY A 38 3.45 -16.32 11.41
CA GLY A 38 3.98 -15.07 10.87
C GLY A 38 4.39 -15.21 9.41
N VAL A 39 4.40 -14.09 8.67
CA VAL A 39 4.92 -14.05 7.30
C VAL A 39 6.07 -13.04 7.21
N MET A 40 7.10 -13.40 6.45
CA MET A 40 8.10 -12.47 5.95
C MET A 40 7.98 -12.43 4.44
N CYS A 41 7.35 -11.39 3.91
CA CYS A 41 7.24 -11.20 2.47
C CYS A 41 8.59 -10.73 1.89
N SER A 42 8.86 -11.08 0.64
CA SER A 42 9.97 -10.48 -0.11
C SER A 42 9.64 -9.00 -0.35
N GLU A 43 9.92 -8.16 0.64
CA GLU A 43 9.94 -6.72 0.48
C GLU A 43 11.07 -6.39 -0.50
N THR A 44 10.72 -6.26 -1.78
CA THR A 44 11.68 -5.91 -2.82
C THR A 44 11.85 -4.40 -2.95
N VAL A 45 10.98 -3.62 -2.31
CA VAL A 45 10.92 -2.16 -2.39
C VAL A 45 10.60 -1.59 -1.03
N ARG A 46 11.33 -0.55 -0.61
CA ARG A 46 11.03 0.24 0.58
C ARG A 46 11.22 1.73 0.36
N LEU A 47 10.47 2.54 1.09
CA LEU A 47 10.69 3.98 1.18
C LEU A 47 11.29 4.32 2.53
N ILE A 48 12.46 4.97 2.53
CA ILE A 48 13.13 5.39 3.76
C ILE A 48 13.19 6.92 3.87
N ASN A 49 13.25 7.44 5.10
CA ASN A 49 13.39 8.88 5.36
C ASN A 49 12.31 9.74 4.67
N GLY A 50 11.09 9.24 4.55
CA GLY A 50 9.92 10.02 4.14
C GLY A 50 9.16 10.61 5.32
N THR A 51 8.13 11.40 5.01
CA THR A 51 7.22 11.98 6.01
C THR A 51 6.14 11.00 6.47
N ASP A 52 5.85 9.99 5.65
CA ASP A 52 4.85 8.95 5.91
C ASP A 52 5.22 7.66 5.15
N ARG A 53 4.39 6.61 5.30
CA ARG A 53 4.60 5.31 4.63
C ARG A 53 4.51 5.36 3.09
N CYS A 54 4.02 6.45 2.53
CA CYS A 54 3.76 6.64 1.10
C CYS A 54 4.73 7.65 0.46
N SER A 55 5.79 8.02 1.18
CA SER A 55 6.82 8.93 0.72
C SER A 55 8.19 8.50 1.24
N GLY A 56 9.25 8.88 0.54
CA GLY A 56 10.63 8.62 0.96
C GLY A 56 11.58 8.33 -0.19
N LYS A 57 12.85 8.11 0.17
CA LYS A 57 13.88 7.64 -0.77
C LYS A 57 13.61 6.20 -1.13
N LEU A 58 13.63 5.90 -2.43
CA LEU A 58 13.37 4.57 -2.96
C LEU A 58 14.61 3.69 -2.87
N GLU A 59 14.46 2.56 -2.18
CA GLU A 59 15.43 1.47 -2.19
C GLU A 59 14.79 0.19 -2.71
N VAL A 60 15.56 -0.57 -3.48
CA VAL A 60 15.16 -1.85 -4.09
C VAL A 60 16.12 -2.95 -3.66
N PHE A 61 15.58 -4.13 -3.37
CA PHE A 61 16.37 -5.33 -3.09
C PHE A 61 16.62 -6.08 -4.41
N HIS A 62 17.87 -6.13 -4.85
CA HIS A 62 18.27 -6.77 -6.09
C HIS A 62 19.62 -7.47 -5.93
N ASN A 63 19.77 -8.68 -6.48
CA ASN A 63 20.98 -9.50 -6.37
C ASN A 63 21.52 -9.65 -4.93
N GLY A 64 20.62 -9.85 -3.96
CA GLY A 64 20.98 -10.10 -2.57
C GLY A 64 21.37 -8.87 -1.75
N ARG A 65 21.20 -7.65 -2.28
CA ARG A 65 21.49 -6.40 -1.56
C ARG A 65 20.48 -5.30 -1.82
N TRP A 66 20.36 -4.37 -0.87
CA TRP A 66 19.63 -3.13 -1.05
C TRP A 66 20.45 -2.13 -1.87
N GLY A 67 19.80 -1.46 -2.82
CA GLY A 67 20.38 -0.38 -3.61
C GLY A 67 19.38 0.75 -3.86
N LYS A 68 19.89 1.90 -4.32
CA LYS A 68 19.07 3.05 -4.73
C LYS A 68 18.75 2.97 -6.22
N ILE A 69 17.58 3.42 -6.64
CA ILE A 69 17.30 3.67 -8.07
C ILE A 69 17.87 5.05 -8.43
N CYS A 70 18.70 5.13 -9.47
CA CYS A 70 19.24 6.40 -9.95
C CYS A 70 18.14 7.25 -10.62
N ASN A 71 18.19 8.56 -10.42
CA ASN A 71 17.20 9.48 -10.98
C ASN A 71 17.35 9.78 -12.49
N ASP A 72 18.43 9.33 -13.14
CA ASP A 72 18.74 9.61 -14.56
C ASP A 72 17.61 9.23 -15.54
N ASN A 73 16.84 8.18 -15.23
CA ASN A 73 15.69 7.71 -16.03
C ASN A 73 14.39 7.62 -15.20
N TRP A 74 14.36 8.32 -14.07
CA TRP A 74 13.21 8.26 -13.17
C TRP A 74 12.10 9.19 -13.66
N SER A 75 10.88 8.65 -13.79
CA SER A 75 9.72 9.44 -14.23
C SER A 75 8.46 9.10 -13.42
N LEU A 76 7.38 9.85 -13.69
CA LEU A 76 6.06 9.57 -13.13
C LEU A 76 5.54 8.16 -13.48
N ARG A 77 6.02 7.54 -14.57
CA ARG A 77 5.67 6.18 -14.94
C ARG A 77 6.21 5.17 -13.94
N GLU A 78 7.51 5.24 -13.64
CA GLU A 78 8.17 4.37 -12.65
C GLU A 78 7.63 4.63 -11.25
N ALA A 79 7.38 5.91 -10.92
CA ALA A 79 6.75 6.29 -9.67
C ALA A 79 5.35 5.68 -9.52
N ALA A 80 4.57 5.56 -10.60
CA ALA A 80 3.26 4.92 -10.56
C ALA A 80 3.34 3.43 -10.28
N ILE A 81 4.39 2.74 -10.77
CA ILE A 81 4.64 1.33 -10.43
C ILE A 81 4.86 1.21 -8.92
N VAL A 82 5.77 2.02 -8.36
CA VAL A 82 6.09 1.99 -6.92
C VAL A 82 4.89 2.39 -6.06
N CYS A 83 4.18 3.46 -6.40
CA CYS A 83 3.00 3.87 -5.63
C CYS A 83 1.87 2.85 -5.66
N LYS A 84 1.73 2.12 -6.76
CA LYS A 84 0.79 0.99 -6.87
C LYS A 84 1.25 -0.20 -6.04
N GLU A 85 2.52 -0.57 -6.11
CA GLU A 85 3.14 -1.66 -5.33
C GLU A 85 2.97 -1.43 -3.82
N LEU A 86 3.15 -0.19 -3.37
CA LEU A 86 2.98 0.22 -1.97
C LEU A 86 1.51 0.42 -1.55
N ASN A 87 0.55 0.26 -2.47
CA ASN A 87 -0.86 0.56 -2.27
C ASN A 87 -1.10 1.99 -1.72
N CYS A 88 -0.39 2.96 -2.30
CA CYS A 88 -0.35 4.37 -1.91
C CYS A 88 -0.96 5.31 -2.96
N GLY A 89 -1.74 4.77 -3.91
CA GLY A 89 -2.43 5.55 -4.93
C GLY A 89 -1.54 5.99 -6.08
N SER A 90 -1.80 7.17 -6.64
CA SER A 90 -1.05 7.74 -7.78
C SER A 90 0.18 8.54 -7.33
N PRO A 91 1.24 8.67 -8.14
CA PRO A 91 2.39 9.51 -7.81
C PRO A 91 2.02 11.00 -7.84
N LYS A 92 2.56 11.78 -6.90
CA LYS A 92 2.43 13.25 -6.92
C LYS A 92 3.33 13.83 -8.01
N LYS A 93 2.83 14.86 -8.72
CA LYS A 93 3.58 15.55 -9.81
C LYS A 93 4.79 16.34 -9.30
N THR A 94 4.72 16.83 -8.06
CA THR A 94 5.85 17.45 -7.34
C THR A 94 6.71 16.32 -6.77
N GLN A 95 7.41 15.60 -7.64
CA GLN A 95 8.62 14.92 -7.22
C GLN A 95 9.65 16.02 -7.01
N ASP A 96 9.61 16.68 -5.85
CA ASP A 96 10.56 17.72 -5.53
C ASP A 96 11.94 17.07 -5.46
N SER A 97 12.71 17.25 -6.53
CA SER A 97 14.12 16.86 -6.69
C SER A 97 15.03 17.69 -5.79
N VAL A 98 14.65 17.92 -4.53
CA VAL A 98 15.46 18.66 -3.58
C VAL A 98 16.43 17.68 -2.95
N GLY A 99 17.55 17.46 -3.64
CA GLY A 99 18.83 16.94 -3.12
C GLY A 99 18.71 16.06 -1.87
N PHE A 100 17.95 14.96 -1.93
CA PHE A 100 17.75 14.08 -0.79
C PHE A 100 18.94 13.14 -0.65
N GLY A 101 20.11 13.72 -0.34
CA GLY A 101 21.33 13.12 0.21
C GLY A 101 21.76 11.78 -0.36
N ASP A 102 22.93 11.79 -1.00
CA ASP A 102 23.67 10.60 -1.43
C ASP A 102 23.67 9.49 -0.38
N SER A 103 22.98 8.38 -0.68
CA SER A 103 23.20 7.14 0.05
C SER A 103 24.41 6.43 -0.54
N THR A 104 25.22 5.80 0.30
CA THR A 104 26.39 5.00 -0.10
C THR A 104 26.00 3.67 -0.75
N LEU A 105 24.70 3.42 -0.93
CA LEU A 105 24.22 2.22 -1.58
C LEU A 105 24.59 2.23 -3.07
N THR A 106 24.75 1.02 -3.61
CA THR A 106 24.86 0.83 -5.06
C THR A 106 23.67 1.48 -5.76
N GLY A 107 23.96 2.28 -6.79
CA GLY A 107 22.94 2.82 -7.67
C GLY A 107 22.56 1.81 -8.75
N PHE A 108 21.26 1.71 -9.05
CA PHE A 108 20.74 0.92 -10.15
C PHE A 108 20.05 1.83 -11.17
N ARG A 109 20.37 1.67 -12.44
CA ARG A 109 19.59 2.19 -13.55
C ARG A 109 18.47 1.22 -13.85
N ASN A 110 17.24 1.70 -13.79
CA ASN A 110 16.08 0.90 -14.16
C ASN A 110 15.69 1.13 -15.63
N ARG A 111 15.29 0.06 -16.30
CA ARG A 111 14.59 0.09 -17.59
C ARG A 111 13.33 -0.74 -17.49
N CYS A 112 12.20 -0.06 -17.35
CA CYS A 112 10.89 -0.69 -17.22
C CYS A 112 10.18 -0.75 -18.58
N SER A 113 9.86 -1.97 -19.03
CA SER A 113 9.12 -2.22 -20.27
C SER A 113 7.89 -3.08 -20.01
N GLY A 114 6.81 -2.88 -20.78
CA GLY A 114 5.55 -3.59 -20.59
C GLY A 114 4.76 -3.14 -19.36
N ASN A 115 3.90 -4.03 -18.86
CA ASN A 115 3.07 -3.84 -17.67
C ASN A 115 3.67 -4.64 -16.50
N VAL A 116 4.51 -3.98 -15.71
CA VAL A 116 5.15 -4.56 -14.52
C VAL A 116 4.41 -4.13 -13.26
N SER A 117 4.36 -4.99 -12.25
CA SER A 117 3.71 -4.72 -10.96
C SER A 117 4.67 -4.26 -9.87
N SER A 118 5.97 -4.43 -10.07
CA SER A 118 7.02 -4.01 -9.14
C SER A 118 8.21 -3.43 -9.90
N ILE A 119 8.89 -2.44 -9.32
CA ILE A 119 10.14 -1.91 -9.91
C ILE A 119 11.26 -2.96 -9.93
N SER A 120 11.20 -3.96 -9.06
CA SER A 120 12.14 -5.10 -9.03
C SER A 120 12.03 -6.02 -10.24
N GLN A 121 10.92 -5.94 -11.00
CA GLN A 121 10.71 -6.69 -12.24
C GLN A 121 11.28 -5.95 -13.47
N CYS A 122 11.69 -4.69 -13.31
CA CYS A 122 12.38 -3.97 -14.38
C CYS A 122 13.80 -4.51 -14.56
N THR A 123 14.40 -4.26 -15.72
CA THR A 123 15.83 -4.49 -15.87
C THR A 123 16.57 -3.49 -14.97
N LEU A 124 17.28 -3.99 -13.96
CA LEU A 124 18.08 -3.19 -13.03
C LEU A 124 19.57 -3.44 -13.32
N GLU A 125 20.26 -2.40 -13.79
CA GLU A 125 21.69 -2.44 -14.08
C GLU A 125 22.47 -1.61 -13.10
N GLU A 126 23.60 -2.11 -12.60
CA GLU A 126 24.45 -1.32 -11.70
C GLU A 126 24.96 -0.05 -12.40
N HIS A 127 24.79 1.08 -11.73
CA HIS A 127 25.27 2.37 -12.18
C HIS A 127 26.76 2.52 -11.86
N VAL A 128 27.55 2.90 -12.88
CA VAL A 128 28.97 3.20 -12.71
C VAL A 128 29.14 4.61 -12.17
N GLY A 129 29.73 4.74 -10.98
CA GLY A 129 29.94 6.03 -10.32
C GLY A 129 28.71 6.49 -9.51
N ARG A 130 28.79 7.72 -8.98
CA ARG A 130 27.74 8.28 -8.11
C ARG A 130 26.54 8.75 -8.94
N CYS A 131 25.35 8.45 -8.45
CA CYS A 131 24.08 8.99 -8.93
C CYS A 131 23.23 9.42 -7.73
N ASP A 132 22.33 10.37 -7.95
CA ASP A 132 21.31 10.71 -6.95
C ASP A 132 20.19 9.67 -6.97
N GLY A 133 19.72 9.30 -5.79
CA GLY A 133 18.63 8.34 -5.64
C GLY A 133 17.27 8.96 -5.94
N ALA A 134 16.35 8.18 -6.49
CA ALA A 134 14.97 8.57 -6.71
C ALA A 134 14.22 8.78 -5.37
N TYR A 135 13.45 9.87 -5.29
CA TYR A 135 12.48 10.10 -4.23
C TYR A 135 11.07 9.84 -4.74
N VAL A 136 10.29 9.11 -3.96
CA VAL A 136 8.90 8.79 -4.26
C VAL A 136 8.02 9.56 -3.30
N SER A 137 7.04 10.27 -3.83
CA SER A 137 5.92 10.77 -3.05
C SER A 137 4.64 10.37 -3.75
N CYS A 138 3.89 9.48 -3.13
CA CYS A 138 2.59 9.09 -3.61
C CYS A 138 1.54 10.04 -3.03
N ALA A 139 0.37 10.10 -3.66
CA ALA A 139 -0.79 10.81 -3.13
C ALA A 139 -1.12 10.33 -1.71
N GLY A 140 -0.75 9.08 -1.39
CA GLY A 140 -1.40 8.31 -0.34
C GLY A 140 -2.79 7.94 -0.82
N ASN A 141 -3.40 6.91 -0.24
CA ASN A 141 -4.86 6.96 -0.22
C ASN A 141 -5.20 8.16 0.66
N PRO A 142 -5.91 9.18 0.14
CA PRO A 142 -6.23 10.35 0.96
C PRO A 142 -6.92 9.84 2.23
N PRO A 143 -6.46 10.27 3.43
CA PRO A 143 -7.02 9.79 4.67
C PRO A 143 -8.54 9.88 4.63
N ILE A 144 -9.20 8.76 4.94
CA ILE A 144 -10.65 8.68 5.06
C ILE A 144 -10.97 8.72 6.55
N ARG A 145 -12.03 9.44 6.91
CA ARG A 145 -12.67 9.32 8.21
C ARG A 145 -14.17 9.12 8.06
N LEU A 146 -14.75 8.45 9.05
CA LEU A 146 -16.18 8.36 9.22
C LEU A 146 -16.57 9.27 10.39
N VAL A 147 -17.40 10.27 10.13
CA VAL A 147 -17.83 11.26 11.13
C VAL A 147 -19.32 11.17 11.39
N ASN A 148 -19.75 11.55 12.60
CA ASN A 148 -21.16 11.52 13.04
C ASN A 148 -21.80 10.12 12.96
N GLY A 149 -21.00 9.06 13.12
CA GLY A 149 -21.49 7.70 13.32
C GLY A 149 -21.67 7.32 14.78
N THR A 150 -22.21 6.13 15.02
CA THR A 150 -22.35 5.56 16.36
C THR A 150 -21.07 4.90 16.87
N ASP A 151 -20.14 4.60 15.97
CA ASP A 151 -18.86 3.95 16.23
C ASP A 151 -17.82 4.31 15.17
N ARG A 152 -16.59 3.77 15.30
CA ARG A 152 -15.47 4.00 14.35
C ARG A 152 -15.71 3.49 12.93
N CYS A 153 -16.74 2.65 12.72
CA CYS A 153 -17.03 1.95 11.47
C CYS A 153 -18.34 2.43 10.81
N SER A 154 -18.88 3.55 11.27
CA SER A 154 -20.10 4.15 10.76
C SER A 154 -19.96 5.67 10.71
N GLY A 155 -20.70 6.32 9.81
CA GLY A 155 -20.71 7.77 9.68
C GLY A 155 -20.69 8.24 8.23
N ARG A 156 -20.70 9.57 8.05
CA ARG A 156 -20.49 10.24 6.77
C ARG A 156 -19.02 10.07 6.36
N VAL A 157 -18.81 9.71 5.10
CA VAL A 157 -17.47 9.54 4.52
C VAL A 157 -16.88 10.92 4.22
N GLU A 158 -15.73 11.20 4.80
CA GLU A 158 -14.93 12.39 4.48
C GLU A 158 -13.53 12.00 4.04
N ILE A 159 -13.01 12.75 3.06
CA ILE A 159 -11.71 12.53 2.43
C ILE A 159 -10.85 13.77 2.67
N LEU A 160 -9.61 13.58 3.12
CA LEU A 160 -8.64 14.67 3.25
C LEU A 160 -7.96 14.95 1.90
N HIS A 161 -8.12 16.16 1.38
CA HIS A 161 -7.49 16.61 0.14
C HIS A 161 -7.03 18.07 0.26
N ASN A 162 -5.78 18.37 -0.09
CA ASN A 162 -5.16 19.70 0.08
C ASN A 162 -5.33 20.28 1.49
N ASP A 163 -5.04 19.48 2.53
CA ASP A 163 -5.19 19.83 3.95
C ASP A 163 -6.62 20.24 4.36
N GLN A 164 -7.63 19.88 3.56
CA GLN A 164 -9.04 20.15 3.83
C GLN A 164 -9.87 18.86 3.78
N TRP A 165 -10.82 18.74 4.71
CA TRP A 165 -11.78 17.65 4.71
C TRP A 165 -12.95 17.97 3.80
N GLY A 166 -13.24 17.10 2.84
CA GLY A 166 -14.39 17.17 1.94
C GLY A 166 -15.29 15.94 2.04
N THR A 167 -16.52 16.05 1.54
CA THR A 167 -17.53 14.97 1.54
C THR A 167 -17.58 14.25 0.19
N VAL A 168 -18.13 13.03 0.19
CA VAL A 168 -18.41 12.24 -1.02
C VAL A 168 -19.88 12.43 -1.44
N CYS A 169 -20.14 12.64 -2.73
CA CYS A 169 -21.51 12.73 -3.27
C CYS A 169 -22.17 11.35 -3.30
N ASP A 170 -23.49 11.28 -3.04
CA ASP A 170 -24.25 10.03 -3.01
C ASP A 170 -24.86 9.63 -4.36
N ASP A 171 -24.58 10.39 -5.43
CA ASP A 171 -24.96 10.02 -6.79
C ASP A 171 -24.42 8.63 -7.15
N ALA A 172 -25.32 7.70 -7.45
CA ALA A 172 -25.03 6.29 -7.72
C ALA A 172 -24.26 5.55 -6.61
N TRP A 173 -24.25 6.07 -5.38
CA TRP A 173 -23.58 5.45 -4.23
C TRP A 173 -24.25 4.14 -3.83
N ASP A 174 -23.57 3.01 -4.06
CA ASP A 174 -24.09 1.67 -3.82
C ASP A 174 -23.26 0.88 -2.78
N ILE A 175 -23.68 -0.37 -2.54
CA ILE A 175 -23.03 -1.25 -1.55
C ILE A 175 -21.59 -1.61 -1.92
N LYS A 176 -21.23 -1.59 -3.21
CA LYS A 176 -19.87 -1.85 -3.70
C LYS A 176 -18.97 -0.66 -3.38
N ASP A 177 -19.47 0.57 -3.50
CA ASP A 177 -18.72 1.76 -3.08
C ASP A 177 -18.48 1.77 -1.57
N ALA A 178 -19.53 1.47 -0.79
CA ALA A 178 -19.43 1.33 0.66
C ALA A 178 -18.43 0.23 1.07
N GLN A 179 -18.34 -0.88 0.31
CA GLN A 179 -17.37 -1.95 0.56
C GLN A 179 -15.92 -1.48 0.44
N VAL A 180 -15.64 -0.55 -0.48
CA VAL A 180 -14.30 0.05 -0.60
C VAL A 180 -13.95 0.84 0.65
N VAL A 181 -14.89 1.63 1.18
CA VAL A 181 -14.70 2.41 2.41
C VAL A 181 -14.53 1.51 3.63
N CYS A 182 -15.38 0.50 3.80
CA CYS A 182 -15.28 -0.44 4.94
C CYS A 182 -13.96 -1.21 4.94
N ARG A 183 -13.45 -1.58 3.76
CA ARG A 183 -12.12 -2.18 3.60
C ARG A 183 -11.02 -1.18 3.98
N ALA A 184 -11.10 0.06 3.50
CA ALA A 184 -10.10 1.10 3.80
C ALA A 184 -10.04 1.45 5.31
N MET A 185 -11.18 1.40 6.01
CA MET A 185 -11.29 1.67 7.45
C MET A 185 -11.01 0.44 8.34
N ASN A 186 -10.66 -0.72 7.77
CA ASN A 186 -10.51 -1.99 8.48
C ASN A 186 -11.73 -2.30 9.37
N CYS A 187 -12.91 -2.26 8.74
CA CYS A 187 -14.22 -2.48 9.34
C CYS A 187 -14.98 -3.69 8.77
N GLY A 188 -14.34 -4.48 7.90
CA GLY A 188 -14.92 -5.69 7.29
C GLY A 188 -15.85 -5.41 6.11
N THR A 189 -16.90 -6.21 5.97
CA THR A 189 -17.88 -6.13 4.87
C THR A 189 -18.90 -5.02 5.10
N ALA A 190 -19.22 -4.27 4.06
CA ALA A 190 -20.23 -3.22 4.10
C ALA A 190 -21.62 -3.82 4.35
N LYS A 191 -22.32 -3.27 5.34
CA LYS A 191 -23.68 -3.69 5.70
C LYS A 191 -24.76 -2.85 5.00
N ALA A 192 -24.45 -1.61 4.66
CA ALA A 192 -25.37 -0.68 4.00
C ALA A 192 -24.60 0.45 3.31
N ALA A 193 -25.17 0.98 2.24
CA ALA A 193 -24.80 2.26 1.64
C ALA A 193 -25.91 3.28 1.95
N LYS A 194 -25.57 4.37 2.65
CA LYS A 194 -26.54 5.41 3.05
C LYS A 194 -26.46 6.58 2.08
N SER A 195 -27.58 6.95 1.47
CA SER A 195 -27.72 8.20 0.73
C SER A 195 -28.01 9.37 1.68
N SER A 196 -27.71 10.57 1.23
CA SER A 196 -28.01 11.84 1.90
C SER A 196 -27.61 11.85 3.38
N ALA A 197 -26.42 11.30 3.66
CA ALA A 197 -25.79 11.31 4.99
C ALA A 197 -25.39 12.74 5.36
N SER A 198 -26.41 13.56 5.62
CA SER A 198 -26.30 14.92 6.11
C SER A 198 -25.90 14.87 7.58
N SER A 199 -25.25 15.96 8.00
CA SER A 199 -24.60 16.19 9.28
C SER A 199 -25.30 15.62 10.50
#